data_AF-A0A7W1GAI3-F1
#
_entry.id   AF-A0A7W1GAI3-F1
#
_cell.length_a   1.000
_cell.length_b   1.000
_cell.length_c   1.000
_cell.angle_alpha   90.00
_cell.angle_beta   90.00
_cell.angle_gamma   90.00
#
_symmetry.space_group_name_H-M   'P 1'
#
loop_
_entity.id
_entity.type
_entity.pdbx_description
1 polymer ?
#
loop_
_entity_poly.entity_id
_entity_poly.type
_entity_poly.pdbx_seq_one_letter_code
_entity_poly.pdbx_strand_id
1 'polypeptide(L)'
;MNHPNLKNKLALPSLATVFFALAFYFALQLAPLPLSEYFLLAPQKWPVALQLTALGLSLSVAFIVVRVVGELVFFLFRKRKGYEAPSLLRDIFSLVAYAAGITIILKSFFPAISFGALLSGSALLGIILGLALQDTLGNLFAGVSLHADKPFQVGDVITVGKWVGTVESITWRAVKLRTFQNHVVMVSNSQVSKESIEVCPRGNANARLVSFGASYTESPVRVTHVVREALREVDNVLRYMTPIVRVRNLGESSIEYEVKYWLDDYARYNDTDALVRQRIWYAFSRAGMHFPHPMLTLNIERRAANGKPPIDGLGIVERLSTVDIFAPLTGEELKLLARSVSKHVFAPGETIIRAGDEGASMFVVHEGRVEVKVVQKGEMRTLGLLHDGDFFGEMALFTGEPRTAHVIAAEETTVLEIGYEAMKHLFDTNPDLVESLGQTIAERRAGLRVNAAVVPNQENGSAGLLASIKRFFKIK
;
A
#
# COMPACT_ATOMS: atom_id res chain seq x y z
N MET A 1 42.38 -21.79 28.55
CA MET A 1 42.19 -20.57 29.35
C MET A 1 42.89 -20.76 30.67
N ASN A 2 44.03 -20.08 30.89
CA ASN A 2 44.75 -20.09 32.14
C ASN A 2 43.87 -19.47 33.23
N HIS A 3 43.39 -20.29 34.17
CA HIS A 3 42.78 -19.77 35.39
C HIS A 3 43.88 -18.98 36.14
N PRO A 4 43.71 -17.67 36.40
CA PRO A 4 44.60 -16.99 37.32
C PRO A 4 44.49 -17.70 38.67
N ASN A 5 45.61 -18.27 39.10
CA ASN A 5 45.78 -19.08 40.32
C ASN A 5 44.87 -18.58 41.44
N LEU A 6 43.86 -19.38 41.84
CA LEU A 6 42.98 -19.10 42.99
C LEU A 6 43.83 -18.73 44.22
N LYS A 7 45.01 -19.36 44.33
CA LYS A 7 46.07 -19.07 45.31
C LYS A 7 46.49 -17.60 45.34
N ASN A 8 46.72 -16.95 44.20
CA ASN A 8 47.13 -15.54 44.16
C ASN A 8 45.99 -14.59 44.53
N LYS A 9 44.74 -14.95 44.22
CA LYS A 9 43.57 -14.12 44.55
C LYS A 9 43.15 -14.23 46.03
N LEU A 10 43.54 -15.29 46.76
CA LEU A 10 43.27 -15.46 48.19
C LEU A 10 44.47 -15.15 49.10
N ALA A 11 45.69 -15.05 48.56
CA ALA A 11 46.89 -14.74 49.35
C ALA A 11 46.77 -13.41 50.11
N LEU A 12 46.41 -12.32 49.42
CA LEU A 12 46.30 -10.98 50.02
C LEU A 12 45.24 -10.89 51.16
N PRO A 13 43.99 -11.38 51.01
CA PRO A 13 43.01 -11.35 52.09
C PRO A 13 43.37 -12.30 53.24
N SER A 14 44.04 -13.44 52.97
CA SER A 14 44.52 -14.33 54.03
C SER A 14 45.69 -13.72 54.83
N LEU A 15 46.54 -12.92 54.19
CA LEU A 15 47.56 -12.13 54.87
C LEU A 15 46.92 -11.02 55.71
N ALA A 16 45.89 -10.36 55.18
CA ALA A 16 45.14 -9.33 55.89
C ALA A 16 44.41 -9.91 57.12
N THR A 17 43.76 -11.08 57.04
CA THR A 17 43.15 -11.72 58.22
C THR A 17 44.19 -12.04 59.28
N VAL A 18 45.34 -12.59 58.90
CA VAL A 18 46.43 -12.88 59.84
C VAL A 18 46.95 -11.60 60.49
N PHE A 19 47.17 -10.53 59.71
CA PHE A 19 47.58 -9.23 60.23
C PHE A 19 46.56 -8.64 61.22
N PHE A 20 45.27 -8.60 60.87
CA PHE A 20 44.24 -8.08 61.76
C PHE A 20 44.01 -8.98 62.99
N ALA A 21 44.21 -10.30 62.88
CA ALA A 21 44.15 -11.21 64.01
C ALA A 21 45.31 -10.98 64.99
N LEU A 22 46.53 -10.78 64.48
CA LEU A 22 47.70 -10.39 65.28
C LEU A 22 47.50 -9.02 65.92
N ALA A 23 47.02 -8.02 65.17
CA ALA A 23 46.73 -6.70 65.68
C ALA A 23 45.64 -6.72 66.78
N PHE A 24 44.59 -7.52 66.60
CA PHE A 24 43.56 -7.74 67.62
C PHE A 24 44.12 -8.43 68.87
N TYR A 25 45.00 -9.43 68.69
CA TYR A 25 45.67 -10.12 69.79
C TYR A 25 46.57 -9.17 70.61
N PHE A 26 47.38 -8.33 69.95
CA PHE A 26 48.17 -7.31 70.64
C PHE A 26 47.30 -6.23 71.31
N ALA A 27 46.20 -5.82 70.67
CA ALA A 27 45.24 -4.90 71.26
C ALA A 27 44.58 -5.48 72.52
N LEU A 28 44.35 -6.80 72.57
CA LEU A 28 43.86 -7.51 73.77
C LEU A 28 44.90 -7.55 74.89
N GLN A 29 46.19 -7.71 74.58
CA GLN A 29 47.26 -7.69 75.60
C GLN A 29 47.46 -6.30 76.23
N LEU A 30 47.21 -5.24 75.46
CA LEU A 30 47.29 -3.85 75.90
C LEU A 30 45.98 -3.35 76.56
N ALA A 31 44.95 -4.19 76.60
CA ALA A 31 43.65 -3.82 77.10
C ALA A 31 43.61 -3.84 78.64
N PRO A 32 42.92 -2.87 79.29
CA PRO A 32 42.93 -2.73 80.74
C PRO A 32 42.11 -3.79 81.50
N LEU A 33 41.23 -4.56 80.83
CA LEU A 33 40.41 -5.61 81.46
C LEU A 33 40.82 -7.01 81.00
N PRO A 34 40.60 -8.05 81.82
CA PRO A 34 40.78 -9.43 81.39
C PRO A 34 39.78 -9.82 80.29
N LEU A 35 40.22 -10.74 79.42
CA LEU A 35 39.50 -11.17 78.21
C LEU A 35 38.05 -11.62 78.49
N SER A 36 37.81 -12.28 79.62
CA SER A 36 36.49 -12.77 80.06
C SER A 36 35.48 -11.66 80.30
N GLU A 37 35.92 -10.47 80.73
CA GLU A 37 35.02 -9.33 80.98
C GLU A 37 34.62 -8.62 79.69
N TYR A 38 35.50 -8.60 78.68
CA TYR A 38 35.17 -8.03 77.37
C TYR A 38 34.11 -8.83 76.61
N PHE A 39 34.06 -10.15 76.78
CA PHE A 39 33.02 -11.01 76.16
C PHE A 39 31.62 -10.76 76.74
N LEU A 40 31.51 -10.20 77.94
CA LEU A 40 30.23 -9.82 78.57
C LEU A 40 29.79 -8.41 78.18
N LEU A 41 30.70 -7.60 77.63
CA LEU A 41 30.42 -6.25 77.17
C LEU A 41 30.02 -6.25 75.68
N ALA A 42 29.00 -5.47 75.34
CA ALA A 42 28.70 -5.19 73.93
C ALA A 42 29.95 -4.60 73.24
N PRO A 43 30.26 -4.95 71.97
CA PRO A 43 31.44 -4.48 71.25
C PRO A 43 31.62 -2.95 71.27
N GLN A 44 30.51 -2.23 71.38
CA GLN A 44 30.48 -0.77 71.43
C GLN A 44 31.06 -0.16 72.71
N LYS A 45 31.19 -0.93 73.79
CA LYS A 45 31.81 -0.52 75.06
C LYS A 45 33.31 -0.83 75.12
N TRP A 46 33.88 -1.46 74.09
CA TRP A 46 35.31 -1.74 74.03
C TRP A 46 36.13 -0.48 73.74
N PRO A 47 37.41 -0.43 74.16
CA PRO A 47 38.35 0.60 73.73
C PRO A 47 38.39 0.74 72.20
N VAL A 48 38.55 1.97 71.69
CA VAL A 48 38.54 2.26 70.24
C VAL A 48 39.54 1.40 69.47
N ALA A 49 40.73 1.14 70.04
CA ALA A 49 41.74 0.27 69.42
C ALA A 49 41.25 -1.18 69.22
N LEU A 50 40.52 -1.74 70.19
CA LEU A 50 39.91 -3.08 70.10
C LEU A 50 38.75 -3.10 69.10
N GLN A 51 37.97 -2.02 69.02
CA GLN A 51 36.89 -1.89 68.04
C GLN A 51 37.41 -1.86 66.60
N LEU A 52 38.45 -1.05 66.34
CA LEU A 52 39.03 -0.90 65.00
C LEU A 52 39.71 -2.20 64.52
N THR A 53 40.41 -2.89 65.42
CA THR A 53 41.06 -4.17 65.09
C THR A 53 40.04 -5.30 64.90
N ALA A 54 39.00 -5.38 65.73
CA ALA A 54 37.89 -6.32 65.55
C ALA A 54 37.07 -6.05 64.28
N LEU A 55 36.87 -4.77 63.93
CA LEU A 55 36.23 -4.37 62.68
C LEU A 55 37.06 -4.81 61.47
N GLY A 56 38.37 -4.54 61.47
CA GLY A 56 39.29 -4.98 60.41
C GLY A 56 39.31 -6.50 60.25
N LEU A 57 39.33 -7.24 61.38
CA LEU A 57 39.27 -8.70 61.38
C LEU A 57 37.95 -9.22 60.80
N SER A 58 36.81 -8.68 61.24
CA SER A 58 35.49 -9.10 60.77
C SER A 58 35.28 -8.82 59.27
N LEU A 59 35.74 -7.66 58.77
CA LEU A 59 35.70 -7.35 57.33
C LEU A 59 36.59 -8.29 56.51
N SER A 60 37.78 -8.62 57.01
CA SER A 60 38.69 -9.55 56.34
C SER A 60 38.15 -10.99 56.30
N VAL A 61 37.54 -11.44 57.41
CA VAL A 61 36.84 -12.74 57.47
C VAL A 61 35.65 -12.75 56.52
N ALA A 62 34.80 -11.72 56.53
CA ALA A 62 33.67 -11.60 55.62
C ALA A 62 34.11 -11.62 54.15
N PHE A 63 35.25 -11.00 53.82
CA PHE A 63 35.80 -11.04 52.48
C PHE A 63 36.10 -12.48 52.02
N ILE A 64 36.75 -13.27 52.88
CA ILE A 64 37.05 -14.68 52.61
C ILE A 64 35.75 -15.48 52.49
N VAL A 65 34.79 -15.27 53.41
CA VAL A 65 33.50 -15.97 53.41
C VAL A 65 32.76 -15.72 52.09
N VAL A 66 32.61 -14.47 51.66
CA VAL A 66 31.93 -14.13 50.40
C VAL A 66 32.63 -14.77 49.19
N ARG A 67 33.97 -14.77 49.16
CA ARG A 67 34.75 -15.45 48.10
C ARG A 67 34.50 -16.96 48.08
N VAL A 68 34.59 -17.63 49.23
CA VAL A 68 34.44 -19.09 49.34
C VAL A 68 33.01 -19.50 49.00
N VAL A 69 32.01 -18.81 49.56
CA VAL A 69 30.59 -19.03 49.26
C VAL A 69 30.31 -18.78 47.78
N GLY A 70 30.84 -17.69 47.21
CA GLY A 70 30.68 -17.38 45.79
C GLY A 70 31.23 -18.48 44.89
N GLU A 71 32.48 -18.91 45.11
CA GLU A 71 33.06 -20.01 44.33
C GLU A 71 32.29 -21.32 44.52
N LEU A 72 31.81 -21.63 45.73
CA LEU A 72 30.98 -22.80 45.98
C LEU A 72 29.65 -22.75 45.21
N VAL A 73 28.94 -21.61 45.28
CA VAL A 73 27.66 -21.41 44.58
C VAL A 73 27.84 -21.56 43.07
N PHE A 74 28.85 -20.91 42.49
CA PHE A 74 29.08 -20.98 41.03
C PHE A 74 29.69 -22.31 40.58
N PHE A 75 30.43 -22.99 41.46
CA PHE A 75 30.87 -24.38 41.22
C PHE A 75 29.68 -25.34 41.16
N LEU A 76 28.75 -25.25 42.11
CA LEU A 76 27.51 -26.03 42.11
C LEU A 76 26.64 -25.70 40.89
N PHE A 77 26.54 -24.42 40.51
CA PHE A 77 25.83 -23.99 39.31
C PHE A 77 26.43 -24.63 38.06
N ARG A 78 27.76 -24.56 37.89
CA ARG A 78 28.46 -25.17 36.75
C ARG A 78 28.22 -26.68 36.69
N LYS A 79 28.31 -27.38 37.82
CA LYS A 79 28.08 -28.83 37.90
C LYS A 79 26.66 -29.21 37.51
N ARG A 80 25.66 -28.39 37.85
CA ARG A 80 24.24 -28.67 37.56
C ARG A 80 23.80 -28.26 36.16
N LYS A 81 24.31 -27.14 35.64
CA LYS A 81 23.84 -26.54 34.38
C LYS A 81 24.76 -26.82 33.17
N GLY A 82 26.00 -27.25 33.40
CA GLY A 82 26.93 -27.65 32.32
C GLY A 82 27.59 -26.48 31.57
N TYR A 83 27.26 -25.22 31.88
CA TYR A 83 27.90 -24.03 31.34
C TYR A 83 28.30 -23.05 32.46
N GLU A 84 29.24 -22.15 32.17
CA GLU A 84 29.69 -21.14 33.13
C GLU A 84 28.67 -20.00 33.25
N ALA A 85 28.35 -19.61 34.49
CA ALA A 85 27.54 -18.43 34.72
C ALA A 85 28.24 -17.19 34.13
N PRO A 86 27.50 -16.29 33.44
CA PRO A 86 28.03 -15.01 33.00
C PRO A 86 28.77 -14.27 34.10
N SER A 87 29.89 -13.63 33.77
CA SER A 87 30.70 -12.87 34.73
C SER A 87 29.87 -11.84 35.49
N LEU A 88 28.95 -11.16 34.79
CA LEU A 88 28.00 -10.21 35.38
C LEU A 88 27.19 -10.79 36.55
N LEU A 89 26.71 -12.03 36.44
CA LEU A 89 25.97 -12.67 37.55
C LEU A 89 26.89 -12.93 38.76
N ARG A 90 28.14 -13.32 38.51
CA ARG A 90 29.14 -13.52 39.56
C ARG A 90 29.52 -12.19 40.24
N ASP A 91 29.68 -11.15 39.45
CA ASP A 91 30.08 -9.83 39.91
C ASP A 91 28.94 -9.17 40.71
N ILE A 92 27.69 -9.26 40.23
CA ILE A 92 26.50 -8.78 40.96
C ILE A 92 26.32 -9.55 42.27
N PHE A 93 26.41 -10.88 42.25
CA PHE A 93 26.32 -11.69 43.46
C PHE A 93 27.37 -11.27 44.50
N SER A 94 28.62 -11.11 44.05
CA SER A 94 29.72 -10.70 44.92
C SER A 94 29.50 -9.29 45.48
N LEU A 95 29.09 -8.33 44.64
CA LEU A 95 28.80 -6.95 45.05
C LEU A 95 27.70 -6.90 46.12
N VAL A 96 26.59 -7.61 45.90
CA VAL A 96 25.46 -7.66 46.85
C VAL A 96 25.89 -8.34 48.16
N ALA A 97 26.63 -9.44 48.08
CA ALA A 97 27.12 -10.15 49.26
C ALA A 97 28.11 -9.30 50.08
N TYR A 98 29.02 -8.58 49.43
CA TYR A 98 29.92 -7.65 50.12
C TYR A 98 29.17 -6.47 50.73
N ALA A 99 28.25 -5.84 49.99
CA ALA A 99 27.45 -4.74 50.50
C ALA A 99 26.64 -5.16 51.74
N ALA A 100 25.95 -6.31 51.67
CA ALA A 100 25.21 -6.86 52.79
C ALA A 100 26.11 -7.19 53.98
N GLY A 101 27.26 -7.85 53.74
CA GLY A 101 28.23 -8.18 54.78
C GLY A 101 28.77 -6.94 55.49
N ILE A 102 29.15 -5.91 54.72
CA ILE A 102 29.62 -4.63 55.25
C ILE A 102 28.52 -3.96 56.09
N THR A 103 27.28 -3.90 55.60
CA THR A 103 26.16 -3.30 56.34
C THR A 103 25.87 -4.04 57.65
N ILE A 104 25.88 -5.38 57.65
CA ILE A 104 25.67 -6.19 58.86
C ILE A 104 26.78 -5.93 59.89
N ILE A 105 28.04 -5.94 59.45
CA ILE A 105 29.20 -5.70 60.30
C ILE A 105 29.14 -4.29 60.88
N LEU A 106 28.96 -3.26 60.05
CA LEU A 106 28.92 -1.87 60.49
C LEU A 106 27.77 -1.62 61.49
N LYS A 107 26.59 -2.22 61.27
CA LYS A 107 25.46 -2.14 62.23
C LYS A 107 25.78 -2.81 63.56
N SER A 108 26.55 -3.90 63.55
CA SER A 108 26.96 -4.61 64.77
C SER A 108 27.95 -3.81 65.62
N PHE A 109 28.84 -3.04 65.00
CA PHE A 109 29.83 -2.23 65.72
C PHE A 109 29.36 -0.81 66.04
N PHE A 110 28.49 -0.23 65.21
CA PHE A 110 28.02 1.15 65.35
C PHE A 110 26.49 1.29 65.28
N PRO A 111 25.71 0.65 66.18
CA PRO A 111 24.26 0.70 66.15
C PRO A 111 23.67 2.11 66.39
N ALA A 112 24.46 3.04 66.94
CA ALA A 112 24.06 4.44 67.13
C ALA A 112 24.08 5.25 65.83
N ILE A 113 24.80 4.79 64.79
CA ILE A 113 24.83 5.44 63.49
C ILE A 113 23.62 4.97 62.69
N SER A 114 22.75 5.89 62.31
CA SER A 114 21.64 5.61 61.41
C SER A 114 22.15 5.44 59.98
N PHE A 115 22.53 4.19 59.63
CA PHE A 115 22.87 3.84 58.25
C PHE A 115 21.75 4.08 57.24
N GLY A 116 20.54 4.43 57.71
CA GLY A 116 19.43 4.86 56.86
C GLY A 116 19.76 6.03 55.93
N ALA A 117 20.61 6.98 56.35
CA ALA A 117 21.05 8.09 55.48
C ALA A 117 22.01 7.62 54.37
N LEU A 118 22.86 6.63 54.66
CA LEU A 118 23.75 6.03 53.67
C LEU A 118 22.97 5.12 52.71
N LEU A 119 21.97 4.41 53.23
CA LEU A 119 21.08 3.56 52.46
C LEU A 119 20.16 4.39 51.55
N SER A 120 19.67 5.55 52.00
CA SER A 120 18.84 6.44 51.19
C SER A 120 19.63 7.09 50.05
N GLY A 121 20.87 7.53 50.30
CA GLY A 121 21.76 8.05 49.24
C GLY A 121 22.17 6.97 48.23
N SER A 122 22.45 5.74 48.71
CA SER A 122 22.76 4.61 47.84
C SER A 122 21.55 4.06 47.09
N ALA A 123 20.32 4.28 47.57
CA ALA A 123 19.11 3.94 46.83
C ALA A 123 18.99 4.74 45.53
N LEU A 124 19.30 6.05 45.56
CA LEU A 124 19.35 6.87 44.34
C LEU A 124 20.40 6.37 43.35
N LEU A 125 21.61 6.06 43.84
CA LEU A 125 22.66 5.46 43.01
C LEU A 125 22.25 4.10 42.44
N GLY A 126 21.54 3.29 43.24
CA GLY A 126 21.00 2.00 42.82
C GLY A 126 19.97 2.13 41.71
N ILE A 127 19.10 3.15 41.77
CA ILE A 127 18.13 3.45 40.71
C ILE A 127 18.86 3.87 39.43
N ILE A 128 19.82 4.80 39.52
CA ILE A 128 20.61 5.26 38.36
C ILE A 128 21.36 4.10 37.72
N LEU A 129 22.00 3.25 38.54
CA LEU A 129 22.71 2.07 38.06
C LEU A 129 21.75 1.04 37.44
N GLY A 130 20.56 0.85 38.03
CA GLY A 130 19.52 -0.03 37.52
C GLY A 130 19.00 0.41 36.16
N LEU A 131 18.77 1.72 35.98
CA LEU A 131 18.41 2.31 34.68
C LEU A 131 19.54 2.15 33.65
N ALA A 132 20.80 2.37 34.05
CA ALA A 132 21.95 2.19 33.18
C ALA A 132 22.15 0.71 32.76
N LEU A 133 21.82 -0.23 33.63
CA LEU A 133 21.93 -1.67 33.38
C LEU A 133 20.64 -2.29 32.81
N GLN A 134 19.58 -1.51 32.61
CA GLN A 134 18.26 -2.00 32.23
C GLN A 134 18.31 -2.90 30.99
N ASP A 135 19.02 -2.48 29.93
CA ASP A 135 19.17 -3.26 28.70
C ASP A 135 20.04 -4.51 28.89
N THR A 136 21.06 -4.44 29.75
CA THR A 136 21.94 -5.58 30.03
C THR A 136 21.20 -6.66 30.80
N LEU A 137 20.46 -6.27 31.85
CA LEU A 137 19.60 -7.17 32.62
C LEU A 137 18.47 -7.72 31.75
N GLY A 138 17.85 -6.89 30.92
CA GLY A 138 16.81 -7.31 29.97
C GLY A 138 17.31 -8.39 29.01
N ASN A 139 18.49 -8.20 28.41
CA ASN A 139 19.11 -9.20 27.54
C ASN A 139 19.46 -10.51 28.29
N LEU A 140 19.89 -10.41 29.55
CA LEU A 140 20.18 -11.57 30.39
C LEU A 140 18.91 -12.38 30.68
N PHE A 141 17.85 -11.75 31.19
CA PHE A 141 16.59 -12.43 31.50
C PHE A 141 15.94 -13.01 30.25
N ALA A 142 15.96 -12.27 29.14
CA ALA A 142 15.50 -12.78 27.85
C ALA A 142 16.34 -13.99 27.39
N GLY A 143 17.66 -13.95 27.56
CA GLY A 143 18.53 -15.09 27.25
C GLY A 143 18.25 -16.33 28.10
N VAL A 144 18.00 -16.15 29.39
CA VAL A 144 17.61 -17.24 30.30
C VAL A 144 16.25 -17.82 29.92
N SER A 145 15.28 -16.96 29.61
CA SER A 145 13.94 -17.36 29.14
C SER A 145 14.03 -18.14 27.82
N LEU A 146 14.74 -17.64 26.81
CA LEU A 146 14.97 -18.33 25.53
C LEU A 146 15.62 -19.70 25.73
N HIS A 147 16.53 -19.84 26.69
CA HIS A 147 17.18 -21.12 26.97
C HIS A 147 16.30 -22.10 27.77
N ALA A 148 15.37 -21.58 28.58
CA ALA A 148 14.42 -22.38 29.35
C ALA A 148 13.28 -22.91 28.47
N ASP A 149 12.66 -22.02 27.71
CA ASP A 149 11.50 -22.33 26.87
C ASP A 149 11.90 -22.98 25.54
N LYS A 150 13.16 -22.77 25.10
CA LYS A 150 13.73 -23.27 23.84
C LYS A 150 12.76 -23.15 22.65
N PRO A 151 12.25 -21.94 22.34
CA PRO A 151 11.30 -21.75 21.24
C PRO A 151 11.90 -22.10 19.87
N PHE A 152 13.23 -22.08 19.76
CA PHE A 152 14.00 -22.53 18.61
C PHE A 152 15.37 -23.06 19.07
N GLN A 153 16.04 -23.80 18.19
CA GLN A 153 17.33 -24.44 18.44
C GLN A 153 18.39 -23.98 17.44
N VAL A 154 19.65 -24.30 17.75
CA VAL A 154 20.76 -24.09 16.81
C VAL A 154 20.55 -24.95 15.58
N GLY A 155 20.59 -24.32 14.40
CA GLY A 155 20.29 -24.95 13.11
C GLY A 155 18.89 -24.69 12.57
N ASP A 156 17.97 -24.14 13.38
CA ASP A 156 16.66 -23.73 12.87
C ASP A 156 16.79 -22.47 12.02
N VAL A 157 15.93 -22.33 11.01
CA VAL A 157 15.77 -21.08 10.27
C VAL A 157 14.71 -20.25 10.97
N ILE A 158 15.04 -19.01 11.32
CA ILE A 158 14.10 -18.10 11.97
C ILE A 158 14.00 -16.76 11.23
N THR A 159 12.84 -16.15 11.32
CA THR A 159 12.59 -14.76 10.92
C THR A 159 12.32 -13.95 12.19
N VAL A 160 13.16 -12.96 12.45
CA VAL A 160 13.00 -12.01 13.57
C VAL A 160 13.12 -10.60 13.01
N GLY A 161 11.99 -9.89 13.00
CA GLY A 161 11.88 -8.56 12.42
C GLY A 161 12.22 -8.57 10.94
N LYS A 162 13.32 -7.90 10.57
CA LYS A 162 13.82 -7.86 9.18
C LYS A 162 14.85 -8.95 8.84
N TRP A 163 15.30 -9.70 9.84
CA TRP A 163 16.40 -10.65 9.68
C TRP A 163 15.85 -12.06 9.48
N VAL A 164 16.31 -12.72 8.42
CA VAL A 164 16.01 -14.13 8.16
C VAL A 164 17.34 -14.88 8.05
N GLY A 165 17.45 -15.99 8.76
CA GLY A 165 18.67 -16.78 8.71
C GLY A 165 18.63 -18.02 9.60
N THR A 166 19.69 -18.81 9.50
CA THR A 166 19.89 -20.01 10.33
C THR A 166 20.52 -19.61 11.66
N VAL A 167 20.00 -20.15 12.77
CA VAL A 167 20.54 -19.93 14.11
C VAL A 167 21.88 -20.64 14.24
N GLU A 168 22.98 -19.88 14.36
CA GLU A 168 24.33 -20.42 14.50
C GLU A 168 24.70 -20.66 15.97
N SER A 169 24.33 -19.73 16.86
CA SER A 169 24.53 -19.89 18.30
C SER A 169 23.64 -18.94 19.10
N ILE A 170 23.27 -19.36 20.31
CA ILE A 170 22.52 -18.55 21.28
C ILE A 170 23.47 -18.23 22.43
N THR A 171 23.73 -16.94 22.66
CA THR A 171 24.58 -16.45 23.76
C THR A 171 23.74 -15.83 24.86
N TRP A 172 24.36 -15.48 25.99
CA TRP A 172 23.65 -14.85 27.11
C TRP A 172 23.06 -13.47 26.79
N ARG A 173 23.55 -12.77 25.75
CA ARG A 173 23.08 -11.42 25.37
C ARG A 173 22.44 -11.33 23.98
N ALA A 174 22.74 -12.27 23.09
CA ALA A 174 22.34 -12.19 21.69
C ALA A 174 22.24 -13.58 21.03
N VAL A 175 21.38 -13.67 20.03
CA VAL A 175 21.30 -14.77 19.07
C VAL A 175 22.12 -14.41 17.83
N LYS A 176 23.01 -15.31 17.41
CA LYS A 176 23.75 -15.17 16.15
C LYS A 176 23.00 -15.89 15.04
N LEU A 177 22.63 -15.13 14.02
CA LEU A 177 21.97 -15.62 12.81
C LEU A 177 22.93 -15.54 11.64
N ARG A 178 22.99 -16.60 10.83
CA ARG A 178 23.66 -16.59 9.54
C ARG A 178 22.61 -16.40 8.45
N THR A 179 22.66 -15.27 7.77
CA THR A 179 21.73 -15.00 6.65
C THR A 179 22.08 -15.86 5.44
N PHE A 180 21.16 -15.97 4.49
CA PHE A 180 21.40 -16.68 3.23
C PHE A 180 22.41 -15.98 2.30
N GLN A 181 22.77 -14.72 2.61
CA GLN A 181 23.90 -14.00 2.00
C GLN A 181 25.22 -14.28 2.72
N ASN A 182 25.24 -15.21 3.68
CA ASN A 182 26.39 -15.58 4.49
C ASN A 182 26.89 -14.48 5.46
N HIS A 183 26.03 -13.51 5.82
CA HIS A 183 26.34 -12.52 6.85
C HIS A 183 25.98 -13.05 8.25
N VAL A 184 26.82 -12.76 9.25
CA VAL A 184 26.53 -13.07 10.66
C VAL A 184 25.91 -11.85 11.32
N VAL A 185 24.62 -11.94 11.65
CA VAL A 185 23.85 -10.90 12.33
C VAL A 185 23.70 -11.28 13.80
N MET A 186 23.96 -10.34 14.71
CA MET A 186 23.72 -10.52 16.14
C MET A 186 22.47 -9.76 16.55
N VAL A 187 21.40 -10.47 16.89
CA VAL A 187 20.15 -9.89 17.39
C VAL A 187 20.16 -9.99 18.91
N SER A 188 19.88 -8.91 19.62
CA SER A 188 19.88 -8.93 21.09
C SER A 188 18.75 -9.82 21.62
N ASN A 189 18.98 -10.52 22.72
CA ASN A 189 17.97 -11.43 23.27
C ASN A 189 16.68 -10.68 23.64
N SER A 190 16.80 -9.45 24.15
CA SER A 190 15.63 -8.62 24.47
C SER A 190 14.82 -8.24 23.23
N GLN A 191 15.47 -8.00 22.09
CA GLN A 191 14.76 -7.74 20.83
C GLN A 191 14.05 -9.01 20.34
N VAL A 192 14.74 -10.16 20.34
CA VAL A 192 14.15 -11.45 19.99
C VAL A 192 12.91 -11.75 20.84
N SER A 193 12.95 -11.47 22.14
CA SER A 193 11.81 -11.71 23.04
C SER A 193 10.63 -10.74 22.87
N LYS A 194 10.85 -9.57 22.23
CA LYS A 194 9.81 -8.54 22.04
C LYS A 194 9.14 -8.61 20.68
N GLU A 195 9.84 -9.13 19.67
CA GLU A 195 9.33 -9.28 18.32
C GLU A 195 8.63 -10.62 18.15
N SER A 196 7.72 -10.70 17.16
CA SER A 196 7.18 -11.99 16.72
C SER A 196 8.26 -12.77 15.98
N ILE A 197 8.40 -14.05 16.31
CA ILE A 197 9.40 -14.95 15.73
C ILE A 197 8.67 -16.00 14.91
N GLU A 198 8.97 -16.05 13.61
CA GLU A 198 8.61 -17.21 12.79
C GLU A 198 9.76 -18.23 12.87
N VAL A 199 9.45 -19.46 13.26
CA VAL A 199 10.43 -20.54 13.36
C VAL A 199 10.08 -21.59 12.32
N CYS A 200 11.08 -21.97 11.52
CA CYS A 200 11.04 -23.12 10.63
C CYS A 200 11.99 -24.18 11.20
N PRO A 201 11.49 -25.10 12.06
CA PRO A 201 12.33 -26.03 12.78
C PRO A 201 13.02 -27.00 11.83
N ARG A 202 14.25 -27.39 12.18
CA ARG A 202 14.97 -28.44 11.45
C ARG A 202 14.28 -29.79 11.62
N GLY A 203 14.09 -30.51 10.51
CA GLY A 203 13.42 -31.82 10.52
C GLY A 203 11.89 -31.74 10.62
N ASN A 204 11.31 -30.54 10.71
CA ASN A 204 9.88 -30.36 10.50
C ASN A 204 9.58 -30.31 9.00
N ALA A 205 8.40 -30.80 8.61
CA ALA A 205 7.90 -30.64 7.25
C ALA A 205 7.45 -29.19 7.02
N ASN A 206 8.43 -28.32 6.76
CA ASN A 206 8.18 -26.92 6.41
C ASN A 206 7.78 -26.83 4.94
N ALA A 207 6.84 -25.94 4.60
CA ALA A 207 6.32 -25.80 3.25
C ALA A 207 6.75 -24.50 2.57
N ARG A 208 6.90 -24.55 1.25
CA ARG A 208 7.11 -23.39 0.38
C ARG A 208 6.02 -23.32 -0.66
N LEU A 209 5.85 -22.12 -1.20
CA LEU A 209 4.86 -21.78 -2.22
C LEU A 209 5.61 -21.16 -3.41
N VAL A 210 5.43 -21.75 -4.59
CA VAL A 210 5.97 -21.23 -5.85
C VAL A 210 4.80 -20.97 -6.80
N SER A 211 4.74 -19.75 -7.34
CA SER A 211 3.72 -19.38 -8.34
C SER A 211 4.27 -19.50 -9.77
N PHE A 212 3.40 -19.90 -10.69
CA PHE A 212 3.67 -19.95 -12.13
C PHE A 212 2.37 -19.73 -12.92
N GLY A 213 2.46 -19.27 -14.16
CA GLY A 213 1.31 -19.08 -15.05
C GLY A 213 1.20 -20.18 -16.10
N ALA A 214 -0.02 -20.53 -16.49
CA ALA A 214 -0.29 -21.36 -17.67
C ALA A 214 -1.28 -20.67 -18.62
N SER A 215 -1.21 -21.01 -19.91
CA SER A 215 -2.14 -20.50 -20.93
C SER A 215 -3.60 -20.86 -20.60
N TYR A 216 -4.54 -19.98 -20.97
CA TYR A 216 -5.98 -20.23 -20.89
C TYR A 216 -6.47 -21.40 -21.76
N THR A 217 -5.67 -21.80 -22.75
CA THR A 217 -5.97 -22.94 -23.63
C THR A 217 -5.70 -24.29 -22.95
N GLU A 218 -4.96 -24.31 -21.84
CA GLU A 218 -4.63 -25.54 -21.13
C GLU A 218 -5.67 -25.88 -20.06
N SER A 219 -6.08 -27.14 -20.00
CA SER A 219 -6.99 -27.63 -18.96
C SER A 219 -6.32 -27.55 -17.58
N PRO A 220 -6.95 -26.93 -16.56
CA PRO A 220 -6.39 -26.86 -15.21
C PRO A 220 -6.09 -28.21 -14.56
N VAL A 221 -6.91 -29.22 -14.88
CA VAL A 221 -6.70 -30.60 -14.41
C VAL A 221 -5.41 -31.18 -15.00
N ARG A 222 -5.17 -30.94 -16.29
CA ARG A 222 -3.97 -31.40 -17.00
C ARG A 222 -2.71 -30.72 -16.46
N VAL A 223 -2.74 -29.39 -16.27
CA VAL A 223 -1.63 -28.62 -15.69
C VAL A 223 -1.30 -29.12 -14.29
N THR A 224 -2.32 -29.26 -13.44
CA THR A 224 -2.18 -29.79 -12.07
C THR A 224 -1.52 -31.16 -12.06
N HIS A 225 -1.96 -32.07 -12.93
CA HIS A 225 -1.39 -33.41 -13.04
C HIS A 225 0.08 -33.37 -13.46
N VAL A 226 0.41 -32.69 -14.57
CA VAL A 226 1.78 -32.64 -15.11
C VAL A 226 2.76 -32.04 -14.11
N VAL A 227 2.39 -30.94 -13.44
CA VAL A 227 3.26 -30.30 -12.44
C VAL A 227 3.43 -31.18 -11.22
N ARG A 228 2.35 -31.78 -10.70
CA ARG A 228 2.43 -32.66 -9.53
C ARG A 228 3.33 -33.87 -9.78
N GLU A 229 3.22 -34.50 -10.95
CA GLU A 229 4.10 -35.63 -11.31
C GLU A 229 5.56 -35.19 -11.46
N ALA A 230 5.81 -34.02 -12.05
CA ALA A 230 7.16 -33.51 -12.26
C ALA A 230 7.93 -33.18 -10.97
N LEU A 231 7.21 -32.95 -9.86
CA LEU A 231 7.79 -32.54 -8.59
C LEU A 231 8.06 -33.69 -7.60
N ARG A 232 7.63 -34.92 -7.90
CA ARG A 232 7.79 -36.08 -6.99
C ARG A 232 9.23 -36.44 -6.65
N GLU A 233 10.16 -36.19 -7.58
CA GLU A 233 11.57 -36.62 -7.49
C GLU A 233 12.54 -35.43 -7.45
N VAL A 234 12.08 -34.29 -6.96
CA VAL A 234 12.92 -33.09 -6.84
C VAL A 234 13.79 -33.20 -5.59
N ASP A 235 15.08 -32.88 -5.72
CA ASP A 235 16.00 -32.84 -4.57
C ASP A 235 15.46 -31.88 -3.51
N ASN A 236 15.64 -32.24 -2.24
CA ASN A 236 15.15 -31.49 -1.09
C ASN A 236 13.61 -31.33 -0.97
N VAL A 237 12.81 -31.97 -1.84
CA VAL A 237 11.35 -32.05 -1.69
C VAL A 237 10.96 -33.37 -1.02
N LEU A 238 10.11 -33.32 0.00
CA LEU A 238 9.69 -34.50 0.75
C LEU A 238 8.87 -35.47 -0.11
N ARG A 239 9.39 -36.69 -0.29
CA ARG A 239 8.80 -37.71 -1.17
C ARG A 239 7.48 -38.29 -0.67
N TYR A 240 7.28 -38.34 0.64
CA TYR A 240 6.08 -38.91 1.25
C TYR A 240 4.91 -37.91 1.32
N MET A 241 5.16 -36.61 1.11
CA MET A 241 4.13 -35.58 1.04
C MET A 241 3.91 -35.16 -0.41
N THR A 242 2.72 -35.39 -0.95
CA THR A 242 2.42 -35.04 -2.35
C THR A 242 2.30 -33.52 -2.50
N PRO A 243 3.00 -32.89 -3.47
CA PRO A 243 2.84 -31.46 -3.75
C PRO A 243 1.39 -31.11 -4.11
N ILE A 244 0.90 -29.98 -3.60
CA ILE A 244 -0.45 -29.48 -3.88
C ILE A 244 -0.32 -28.38 -4.93
N VAL A 245 -0.87 -28.61 -6.11
CA VAL A 245 -0.98 -27.60 -7.17
C VAL A 245 -2.42 -27.11 -7.20
N ARG A 246 -2.63 -25.79 -7.18
CA ARG A 246 -3.96 -25.17 -7.21
C ARG A 246 -3.97 -23.96 -8.12
N VAL A 247 -5.14 -23.65 -8.68
CA VAL A 247 -5.39 -22.35 -9.32
C VAL A 247 -5.50 -21.31 -8.21
N ARG A 248 -4.63 -20.29 -8.25
CA ARG A 248 -4.63 -19.16 -7.33
C ARG A 248 -5.55 -18.06 -7.82
N ASN A 249 -5.50 -17.73 -9.11
CA ASN A 249 -6.26 -16.66 -9.73
C ASN A 249 -6.42 -16.87 -11.24
N LEU A 250 -7.43 -16.22 -11.84
CA LEU A 250 -7.56 -16.07 -13.30
C LEU A 250 -7.05 -14.66 -13.66
N GLY A 251 -5.77 -14.56 -14.05
CA GLY A 251 -5.11 -13.29 -14.35
C GLY A 251 -5.37 -12.80 -15.77
N GLU A 252 -4.94 -11.59 -16.11
CA GLU A 252 -5.27 -10.94 -17.40
C GLU A 252 -4.81 -11.72 -18.63
N SER A 253 -3.61 -12.30 -18.58
CA SER A 253 -3.01 -13.05 -19.71
C SER A 253 -2.74 -14.53 -19.40
N SER A 254 -3.03 -14.98 -18.18
CA SER A 254 -2.71 -16.33 -17.73
C SER A 254 -3.59 -16.82 -16.59
N ILE A 255 -3.81 -18.14 -16.53
CA ILE A 255 -4.27 -18.78 -15.30
C ILE A 255 -3.07 -18.88 -14.35
N GLU A 256 -3.17 -18.27 -13.17
CA GLU A 256 -2.11 -18.27 -12.17
C GLU A 256 -2.26 -19.47 -11.25
N TYR A 257 -1.20 -20.28 -11.16
CA TYR A 257 -1.12 -21.44 -10.30
C TYR A 257 -0.16 -21.20 -9.15
N GLU A 258 -0.41 -21.89 -8.05
CA GLU A 258 0.50 -21.99 -6.93
C GLU A 258 0.76 -23.47 -6.62
N VAL A 259 2.03 -23.82 -6.48
CA VAL A 259 2.45 -25.12 -6.01
C VAL A 259 2.99 -25.02 -4.58
N LYS A 260 2.37 -25.79 -3.69
CA LYS A 260 2.82 -26.02 -2.32
C LYS A 260 3.57 -27.34 -2.26
N TYR A 261 4.82 -27.30 -1.81
CA TYR A 261 5.63 -28.48 -1.54
C TYR A 261 6.33 -28.34 -0.19
N TRP A 262 6.73 -29.47 0.38
CA TRP A 262 7.40 -29.53 1.66
C TRP A 262 8.87 -29.89 1.46
N LEU A 263 9.73 -29.35 2.32
CA LEU A 263 11.19 -29.49 2.21
C LEU A 263 11.75 -30.37 3.32
N ASP A 264 12.86 -31.04 3.02
CA ASP A 264 13.65 -31.78 4.01
C ASP A 264 14.55 -30.83 4.81
N ASP A 265 15.30 -29.98 4.09
CA ASP A 265 16.10 -28.90 4.65
C ASP A 265 15.58 -27.54 4.19
N TYR A 266 14.94 -26.81 5.10
CA TYR A 266 14.42 -25.49 4.82
C TYR A 266 15.53 -24.47 4.55
N ALA A 267 16.77 -24.65 5.05
CA ALA A 267 17.86 -23.71 4.79
C ALA A 267 18.26 -23.64 3.31
N ARG A 268 17.96 -24.69 2.53
CA ARG A 268 18.22 -24.80 1.08
C ARG A 268 17.03 -24.38 0.22
N TYR A 269 16.05 -23.66 0.78
CA TYR A 269 14.81 -23.37 0.05
C TYR A 269 15.05 -22.58 -1.25
N ASN A 270 15.99 -21.62 -1.30
CA ASN A 270 16.23 -20.83 -2.51
C ASN A 270 16.63 -21.70 -3.71
N ASP A 271 17.55 -22.65 -3.50
CA ASP A 271 17.99 -23.58 -4.54
C ASP A 271 16.87 -24.55 -4.94
N THR A 272 16.05 -24.95 -3.95
CA THR A 272 14.92 -25.85 -4.16
C THR A 272 13.81 -25.17 -4.98
N ASP A 273 13.47 -23.92 -4.64
CA ASP A 273 12.51 -23.10 -5.37
C ASP A 273 12.93 -22.92 -6.84
N ALA A 274 14.23 -22.70 -7.08
CA ALA A 274 14.77 -22.61 -8.43
C ALA A 274 14.65 -23.94 -9.19
N LEU A 275 14.99 -25.06 -8.54
CA LEU A 275 14.89 -26.40 -9.11
C LEU A 275 13.43 -26.78 -9.42
N VAL A 276 12.48 -26.43 -8.55
CA VAL A 276 11.04 -26.61 -8.77
C VAL A 276 10.58 -25.86 -10.01
N ARG A 277 10.95 -24.58 -10.17
CA ARG A 277 10.62 -23.80 -11.38
C ARG A 277 11.20 -24.43 -12.65
N GLN A 278 12.46 -24.87 -12.58
CA GLN A 278 13.12 -25.56 -13.70
C GLN A 278 12.38 -26.87 -14.07
N ARG A 279 11.94 -27.64 -13.08
CA ARG A 279 11.19 -28.89 -13.30
C ARG A 279 9.83 -28.64 -13.92
N ILE A 280 9.13 -27.60 -13.48
CA ILE A 280 7.87 -27.15 -14.10
C ILE A 280 8.11 -26.80 -15.57
N TRP A 281 9.16 -26.03 -15.86
CA TRP A 281 9.50 -25.64 -17.24
C TRP A 281 9.72 -26.85 -18.15
N TYR A 282 10.53 -27.81 -17.72
CA TYR A 282 10.76 -29.04 -18.50
C TYR A 282 9.52 -29.92 -18.62
N ALA A 283 8.67 -29.97 -17.59
CA ALA A 283 7.42 -30.73 -17.64
C ALA A 283 6.43 -30.13 -18.63
N PHE A 284 6.31 -28.81 -18.67
CA PHE A 284 5.51 -28.09 -19.66
C PHE A 284 6.01 -28.37 -21.08
N SER A 285 7.32 -28.21 -21.29
CA SER A 285 7.94 -28.46 -22.59
C SER A 285 7.69 -29.88 -23.10
N ARG A 286 7.84 -30.92 -22.25
CA ARG A 286 7.54 -32.32 -22.62
C ARG A 286 6.06 -32.59 -22.89
N ALA A 287 5.17 -31.87 -22.22
CA ALA A 287 3.73 -32.03 -22.37
C ALA A 287 3.14 -31.21 -23.53
N GLY A 288 3.98 -30.45 -24.28
CA GLY A 288 3.52 -29.54 -25.32
C GLY A 288 2.70 -28.37 -24.79
N MET A 289 2.93 -27.98 -23.52
CA MET A 289 2.28 -26.83 -22.89
C MET A 289 3.16 -25.60 -23.02
N HIS A 290 2.52 -24.44 -23.16
CA HIS A 290 3.22 -23.17 -23.32
C HIS A 290 3.02 -22.26 -22.12
N PHE A 291 4.08 -21.56 -21.75
CA PHE A 291 3.95 -20.44 -20.83
C PHE A 291 3.27 -19.28 -21.55
N PRO A 292 2.35 -18.58 -20.87
CA PRO A 292 1.62 -17.47 -21.46
C PRO A 292 2.56 -16.28 -21.65
N HIS A 293 2.38 -15.60 -22.78
CA HIS A 293 2.91 -14.27 -23.02
C HIS A 293 1.79 -13.24 -22.78
N PRO A 294 2.12 -11.96 -22.53
CA PRO A 294 1.10 -10.91 -22.48
C PRO A 294 0.21 -10.96 -23.73
N MET A 295 -1.10 -11.14 -23.52
CA MET A 295 -2.08 -11.26 -24.61
C MET A 295 -2.80 -9.92 -24.80
N LEU A 296 -2.81 -9.43 -26.03
CA LEU A 296 -3.58 -8.25 -26.42
C LEU A 296 -4.54 -8.66 -27.54
N THR A 297 -5.84 -8.66 -27.24
CA THR A 297 -6.87 -8.82 -28.27
C THR A 297 -7.12 -7.47 -28.92
N LEU A 298 -6.63 -7.30 -30.15
CA LEU A 298 -6.96 -6.14 -30.98
C LEU A 298 -8.24 -6.44 -31.76
N ASN A 299 -9.34 -5.79 -31.38
CA ASN A 299 -10.53 -5.78 -32.24
C ASN A 299 -10.29 -4.79 -33.38
N ILE A 300 -9.78 -5.30 -34.51
CA ILE A 300 -9.62 -4.48 -35.72
C ILE A 300 -10.98 -4.47 -36.42
N GLU A 301 -11.78 -3.47 -36.07
CA GLU A 301 -12.94 -3.12 -36.87
C GLU A 301 -12.42 -2.59 -38.20
N ARG A 302 -12.37 -3.47 -39.21
CA ARG A 302 -12.36 -3.00 -40.59
C ARG A 302 -13.68 -2.27 -40.75
N ARG A 303 -13.66 -0.95 -40.62
CA ARG A 303 -14.77 -0.10 -41.01
C ARG A 303 -15.07 -0.52 -42.45
N ALA A 304 -16.10 -1.34 -42.64
CA ALA A 304 -16.62 -1.57 -43.96
C ALA A 304 -16.85 -0.16 -44.50
N ALA A 305 -16.50 0.08 -45.75
CA ALA A 305 -16.94 1.27 -46.47
C ALA A 305 -18.49 1.38 -46.58
N ASN A 306 -19.23 0.61 -45.77
CA ASN A 306 -20.67 0.51 -45.63
C ASN A 306 -21.16 0.93 -44.24
N GLY A 307 -20.28 1.35 -43.32
CA GLY A 307 -20.74 2.37 -42.37
C GLY A 307 -21.04 3.59 -43.22
N LYS A 308 -22.28 4.11 -43.20
CA LYS A 308 -22.66 5.37 -43.85
C LYS A 308 -21.40 6.27 -43.84
N PRO A 309 -20.88 6.71 -45.00
CA PRO A 309 -19.66 7.51 -45.03
C PRO A 309 -19.81 8.64 -44.02
N PRO A 310 -18.72 9.12 -43.38
CA PRO A 310 -18.80 10.31 -42.54
C PRO A 310 -19.38 11.42 -43.41
N ILE A 311 -20.70 11.67 -43.33
CA ILE A 311 -21.53 12.20 -44.44
C ILE A 311 -20.67 13.06 -45.35
N ASP A 312 -20.17 12.42 -46.42
CA ASP A 312 -19.31 13.10 -47.38
C ASP A 312 -20.12 14.28 -47.89
N GLY A 313 -19.48 15.37 -48.31
CA GLY A 313 -20.20 16.53 -48.86
C GLY A 313 -21.30 16.15 -49.88
N LEU A 314 -21.17 14.99 -50.54
CA LEU A 314 -22.20 14.33 -51.36
C LEU A 314 -23.55 14.08 -50.66
N GLY A 315 -23.61 13.55 -49.43
CA GLY A 315 -24.87 13.27 -48.73
C GLY A 315 -25.54 14.52 -48.16
N ILE A 316 -24.75 15.55 -47.84
CA ILE A 316 -25.26 16.89 -47.53
C ILE A 316 -25.83 17.53 -48.81
N VAL A 317 -25.11 17.46 -49.93
CA VAL A 317 -25.58 17.97 -51.23
C VAL A 317 -26.87 17.29 -51.66
N GLU A 318 -26.96 15.96 -51.53
CA GLU A 318 -28.18 15.20 -51.82
C GLU A 318 -29.34 15.69 -50.96
N ARG A 319 -29.17 15.80 -49.64
CA ARG A 319 -30.23 16.33 -48.77
C ARG A 319 -30.62 17.76 -49.15
N LEU A 320 -29.65 18.66 -49.33
CA LEU A 320 -29.93 20.04 -49.72
C LEU A 320 -30.67 20.11 -51.07
N SER A 321 -30.35 19.24 -52.03
CA SER A 321 -31.05 19.19 -53.33
C SER A 321 -32.54 18.79 -53.23
N THR A 322 -32.93 18.13 -52.14
CA THR A 322 -34.34 17.73 -51.90
C THR A 322 -35.17 18.78 -51.17
N VAL A 323 -34.56 19.86 -50.68
CA VAL A 323 -35.26 20.92 -49.94
C VAL A 323 -35.80 21.95 -50.93
N ASP A 324 -37.09 22.27 -50.86
CA ASP A 324 -37.74 23.21 -51.79
C ASP A 324 -37.05 24.58 -51.86
N ILE A 325 -36.56 25.09 -50.72
CA ILE A 325 -35.85 26.37 -50.66
C ILE A 325 -34.48 26.33 -51.35
N PHE A 326 -33.98 25.18 -51.78
CA PHE A 326 -32.71 25.08 -52.51
C PHE A 326 -32.88 24.59 -53.94
N ALA A 327 -34.12 24.37 -54.39
CA ALA A 327 -34.43 23.98 -55.77
C ALA A 327 -33.87 24.93 -56.84
N PRO A 328 -33.78 26.26 -56.62
CA PRO A 328 -33.17 27.18 -57.60
C PRO A 328 -31.66 27.05 -57.77
N LEU A 329 -30.96 26.33 -56.86
CA LEU A 329 -29.50 26.26 -56.84
C LEU A 329 -28.97 25.21 -57.83
N THR A 330 -27.88 25.55 -58.51
CA THR A 330 -27.12 24.61 -59.33
C THR A 330 -26.34 23.61 -58.47
N GLY A 331 -25.94 22.47 -59.06
CA GLY A 331 -25.18 21.45 -58.35
C GLY A 331 -23.83 21.94 -57.80
N GLU A 332 -23.19 22.93 -58.42
CA GLU A 332 -21.95 23.53 -57.92
C GLU A 332 -22.21 24.51 -56.76
N GLU A 333 -23.30 25.28 -56.81
CA GLU A 333 -23.75 26.14 -55.71
C GLU A 333 -24.15 25.33 -54.47
N LEU A 334 -24.84 24.19 -54.67
CA LEU A 334 -25.16 23.26 -53.58
C LEU A 334 -23.91 22.66 -52.93
N LYS A 335 -22.90 22.29 -53.73
CA LYS A 335 -21.61 21.82 -53.20
C LYS A 335 -20.89 22.90 -52.39
N LEU A 336 -20.96 24.15 -52.83
CA LEU A 336 -20.35 25.28 -52.13
C LEU A 336 -21.07 25.56 -50.81
N LEU A 337 -22.41 25.53 -50.80
CA LEU A 337 -23.22 25.65 -49.59
C LEU A 337 -22.94 24.50 -48.62
N ALA A 338 -22.91 23.25 -49.10
CA ALA A 338 -22.67 22.06 -48.29
C ALA A 338 -21.32 22.07 -47.54
N ARG A 339 -20.30 22.77 -48.06
CA ARG A 339 -19.00 22.92 -47.38
C ARG A 339 -19.06 23.81 -46.14
N SER A 340 -20.06 24.67 -46.06
CA SER A 340 -20.23 25.67 -44.99
C SER A 340 -21.34 25.29 -44.00
N VAL A 341 -21.89 24.08 -44.13
CA VAL A 341 -22.94 23.55 -43.24
C VAL A 341 -22.32 22.91 -42.00
N SER A 342 -22.92 23.17 -40.84
CA SER A 342 -22.58 22.47 -39.58
C SER A 342 -23.63 21.43 -39.24
N LYS A 343 -23.21 20.20 -38.95
CA LYS A 343 -24.11 19.09 -38.59
C LYS A 343 -24.27 18.99 -37.08
N HIS A 344 -25.51 18.94 -36.60
CA HIS A 344 -25.84 18.77 -35.18
C HIS A 344 -26.75 17.57 -34.97
N VAL A 345 -26.60 16.88 -33.83
CA VAL A 345 -27.43 15.74 -33.43
C VAL A 345 -28.07 16.09 -32.09
N PHE A 346 -29.38 15.89 -32.00
CA PHE A 346 -30.21 16.22 -30.84
C PHE A 346 -30.92 14.97 -30.32
N ALA A 347 -31.00 14.83 -29.01
CA ALA A 347 -31.70 13.73 -28.34
C ALA A 347 -33.24 13.94 -28.36
N PRO A 348 -34.06 12.88 -28.25
CA PRO A 348 -35.50 13.01 -28.10
C PRO A 348 -35.88 13.93 -26.94
N GLY A 349 -36.74 14.92 -27.19
CA GLY A 349 -37.19 15.94 -26.24
C GLY A 349 -36.25 17.15 -26.11
N GLU A 350 -35.08 17.14 -26.76
CA GLU A 350 -34.13 18.25 -26.73
C GLU A 350 -34.61 19.42 -27.60
N THR A 351 -34.44 20.65 -27.08
CA THR A 351 -34.89 21.87 -27.78
C THR A 351 -33.79 22.39 -28.71
N ILE A 352 -34.08 22.43 -30.00
CA ILE A 352 -33.19 22.91 -31.06
C ILE A 352 -33.28 24.43 -31.21
N ILE A 353 -34.49 25.00 -31.17
CA ILE A 353 -34.75 26.44 -31.20
C ILE A 353 -35.69 26.80 -30.05
N ARG A 354 -35.43 27.92 -29.35
CA ARG A 354 -36.38 28.50 -28.40
C ARG A 354 -37.05 29.73 -28.99
N ALA A 355 -38.37 29.86 -28.80
CA ALA A 355 -39.08 31.06 -29.19
C ALA A 355 -38.55 32.27 -28.40
N GLY A 356 -38.39 33.40 -29.08
CA GLY A 356 -37.83 34.64 -28.54
C GLY A 356 -36.32 34.80 -28.69
N ASP A 357 -35.58 33.72 -28.96
CA ASP A 357 -34.13 33.81 -29.19
C ASP A 357 -33.84 34.61 -30.47
N GLU A 358 -32.73 35.33 -30.49
CA GLU A 358 -32.15 35.84 -31.73
C GLU A 358 -31.44 34.69 -32.45
N GLY A 359 -31.52 34.64 -33.78
CA GLY A 359 -30.88 33.57 -34.55
C GLY A 359 -30.48 34.01 -35.94
N ALA A 360 -29.23 33.77 -36.31
CA ALA A 360 -28.67 34.09 -37.63
C ALA A 360 -28.40 32.81 -38.45
N SER A 361 -29.20 31.77 -38.25
CA SER A 361 -29.06 30.47 -38.94
C SER A 361 -30.41 29.82 -39.21
N MET A 362 -30.47 28.94 -40.19
CA MET A 362 -31.60 28.05 -40.45
C MET A 362 -31.15 26.59 -40.36
N PHE A 363 -32.11 25.69 -40.19
CA PHE A 363 -31.85 24.27 -40.05
C PHE A 363 -32.65 23.46 -41.07
N VAL A 364 -32.04 22.41 -41.61
CA VAL A 364 -32.70 21.38 -42.42
C VAL A 364 -32.66 20.07 -41.66
N VAL A 365 -33.79 19.37 -41.55
CA VAL A 365 -33.86 18.03 -40.98
C VAL A 365 -33.21 17.04 -41.95
N HIS A 366 -32.09 16.45 -41.54
CA HIS A 366 -31.37 15.48 -42.36
C HIS A 366 -31.89 14.05 -42.14
N GLU A 367 -32.13 13.69 -40.88
CA GLU A 367 -32.64 12.40 -40.43
C GLU A 367 -33.34 12.62 -39.09
N GLY A 368 -34.60 12.17 -38.96
CA GLY A 368 -35.41 12.26 -37.74
C GLY A 368 -36.62 13.18 -37.87
N ARG A 369 -37.23 13.55 -36.74
CA ARG A 369 -38.47 14.33 -36.70
C ARG A 369 -38.43 15.39 -35.61
N VAL A 370 -38.95 16.57 -35.91
CA VAL A 370 -39.03 17.68 -34.96
C VAL A 370 -40.46 18.23 -34.82
N GLU A 371 -40.86 18.52 -33.60
CA GLU A 371 -42.13 19.17 -33.28
C GLU A 371 -41.93 20.69 -33.18
N VAL A 372 -42.75 21.44 -33.91
CA VAL A 372 -42.81 22.90 -33.81
C VAL A 372 -43.91 23.27 -32.82
N LYS A 373 -43.58 23.99 -31.74
CA LYS A 373 -44.51 24.40 -30.68
C LYS A 373 -44.51 25.91 -30.50
N VAL A 374 -45.69 26.51 -30.34
CA VAL A 374 -45.84 27.92 -29.97
C VAL A 374 -46.51 28.06 -28.61
N VAL A 375 -46.15 29.12 -27.89
CA VAL A 375 -46.82 29.49 -26.64
C VAL A 375 -47.99 30.41 -26.97
N GLN A 376 -49.22 29.93 -26.75
CA GLN A 376 -50.44 30.73 -26.88
C GLN A 376 -51.17 30.75 -25.53
N LYS A 377 -51.45 31.95 -24.99
CA LYS A 377 -52.13 32.14 -23.69
C LYS A 377 -51.49 31.36 -22.52
N GLY A 378 -50.17 31.13 -22.57
CA GLY A 378 -49.42 30.42 -21.52
C GLY A 378 -49.34 28.90 -21.69
N GLU A 379 -50.00 28.31 -22.70
CA GLU A 379 -49.90 26.87 -23.00
C GLU A 379 -49.08 26.60 -24.26
N MET A 380 -48.29 25.52 -24.25
CA MET A 380 -47.55 25.07 -25.44
C MET A 380 -48.44 24.26 -26.36
N ARG A 381 -48.66 24.75 -27.58
CA ARG A 381 -49.43 24.06 -28.62
C ARG A 381 -48.52 23.64 -29.77
N THR A 382 -48.60 22.37 -30.16
CA THR A 382 -47.91 21.85 -31.35
C THR A 382 -48.58 22.39 -32.61
N LEU A 383 -47.80 23.09 -33.44
CA LEU A 383 -48.20 23.61 -34.74
C LEU A 383 -48.06 22.56 -35.85
N GLY A 384 -47.04 21.71 -35.75
CA GLY A 384 -46.76 20.70 -36.78
C GLY A 384 -45.56 19.84 -36.44
N LEU A 385 -45.44 18.75 -37.17
CA LEU A 385 -44.31 17.81 -37.14
C LEU A 385 -43.57 17.92 -38.46
N LEU A 386 -42.28 18.22 -38.41
CA LEU A 386 -41.39 18.31 -39.57
C LEU A 386 -40.55 17.02 -39.66
N HIS A 387 -40.33 16.56 -40.88
CA HIS A 387 -39.67 15.30 -41.23
C HIS A 387 -38.40 15.56 -42.05
N ASP A 388 -37.67 14.48 -42.37
CA ASP A 388 -36.54 14.50 -43.30
C ASP A 388 -36.79 15.37 -44.54
N GLY A 389 -35.91 16.34 -44.79
CA GLY A 389 -36.01 17.28 -45.91
C GLY A 389 -36.74 18.58 -45.58
N ASP A 390 -37.52 18.63 -44.50
CA ASP A 390 -38.12 19.87 -44.03
C ASP A 390 -37.07 20.81 -43.43
N PHE A 391 -37.35 22.11 -43.48
CA PHE A 391 -36.49 23.13 -42.90
C PHE A 391 -37.27 24.06 -41.96
N PHE A 392 -36.56 24.67 -41.02
CA PHE A 392 -37.10 25.59 -40.02
C PHE A 392 -36.07 26.63 -39.59
N GLY A 393 -36.55 27.73 -39.00
CA GLY A 393 -35.68 28.82 -38.56
C GLY A 393 -35.25 29.77 -39.70
N GLU A 394 -35.82 29.61 -40.88
CA GLU A 394 -35.62 30.47 -42.04
C GLU A 394 -36.00 31.92 -41.75
N MET A 395 -37.03 32.16 -40.94
CA MET A 395 -37.51 33.51 -40.64
C MET A 395 -36.41 34.37 -40.02
N ALA A 396 -35.76 33.89 -38.96
CA ALA A 396 -34.72 34.65 -38.29
C ALA A 396 -33.48 34.86 -39.17
N LEU A 397 -33.15 33.88 -40.03
CA LEU A 397 -32.07 34.01 -41.01
C LEU A 397 -32.37 35.04 -42.10
N PHE A 398 -33.61 35.11 -42.60
CA PHE A 398 -33.95 35.93 -43.76
C PHE A 398 -34.49 37.33 -43.42
N THR A 399 -35.20 37.47 -42.30
CA THR A 399 -35.82 38.74 -41.89
C THR A 399 -35.11 39.39 -40.69
N GLY A 400 -34.25 38.66 -39.99
CA GLY A 400 -33.63 39.13 -38.74
C GLY A 400 -34.60 39.21 -37.56
N GLU A 401 -35.84 38.74 -37.72
CA GLU A 401 -36.84 38.70 -36.64
C GLU A 401 -36.48 37.61 -35.60
N PRO A 402 -36.83 37.79 -34.31
CA PRO A 402 -36.65 36.75 -33.30
C PRO A 402 -37.39 35.45 -33.65
N ARG A 403 -36.89 34.32 -33.12
CA ARG A 403 -37.49 32.99 -33.34
C ARG A 403 -38.94 32.98 -32.86
N THR A 404 -39.86 32.55 -33.72
CA THR A 404 -41.31 32.62 -33.46
C THR A 404 -41.90 31.40 -32.75
N ALA A 405 -41.18 30.26 -32.78
CA ALA A 405 -41.64 28.98 -32.22
C ALA A 405 -40.47 28.20 -31.61
N HIS A 406 -40.80 27.33 -30.65
CA HIS A 406 -39.89 26.30 -30.18
C HIS A 406 -39.84 25.16 -31.19
N VAL A 407 -38.65 24.62 -31.43
CA VAL A 407 -38.47 23.40 -32.22
C VAL A 407 -37.80 22.36 -31.34
N ILE A 408 -38.45 21.22 -31.16
CA ILE A 408 -38.03 20.17 -30.22
C ILE A 408 -37.89 18.87 -31.00
N ALA A 409 -36.79 18.16 -30.80
CA ALA A 409 -36.59 16.84 -31.39
C ALA A 409 -37.63 15.84 -30.85
N ALA A 410 -38.42 15.22 -31.73
CA ALA A 410 -39.41 14.20 -31.35
C ALA A 410 -38.74 12.83 -31.13
N GLU A 411 -37.69 12.57 -31.90
CA GLU A 411 -36.79 11.42 -31.82
C GLU A 411 -35.34 11.89 -31.99
N GLU A 412 -34.36 10.98 -31.97
CA GLU A 412 -32.97 11.37 -32.25
C GLU A 412 -32.92 12.02 -33.63
N THR A 413 -32.53 13.29 -33.68
CA THR A 413 -32.66 14.11 -34.89
C THR A 413 -31.32 14.71 -35.26
N THR A 414 -30.93 14.46 -36.51
CA THR A 414 -29.81 15.14 -37.15
C THR A 414 -30.32 16.33 -37.96
N VAL A 415 -29.73 17.50 -37.74
CA VAL A 415 -30.00 18.71 -38.52
C VAL A 415 -28.74 19.28 -39.16
N LEU A 416 -28.93 19.93 -40.30
CA LEU A 416 -27.93 20.71 -41.03
C LEU A 416 -28.17 22.19 -40.76
N GLU A 417 -27.25 22.84 -40.06
CA GLU A 417 -27.30 24.27 -39.79
C GLU A 417 -26.60 25.06 -40.89
N ILE A 418 -27.31 26.05 -41.43
CA ILE A 418 -26.84 26.98 -42.44
C ILE A 418 -26.85 28.37 -41.83
N GLY A 419 -25.66 28.95 -41.62
CA GLY A 419 -25.50 30.28 -41.04
C GLY A 419 -25.64 31.41 -42.05
N TYR A 420 -25.83 32.63 -41.52
CA TYR A 420 -25.92 33.88 -42.27
C TYR A 420 -24.78 34.10 -43.25
N GLU A 421 -23.52 33.90 -42.84
CA GLU A 421 -22.36 34.11 -43.72
C GLU A 421 -22.36 33.15 -44.93
N ALA A 422 -22.75 31.89 -44.72
CA ALA A 422 -22.85 30.91 -45.80
C ALA A 422 -23.93 31.30 -46.82
N MET A 423 -25.08 31.78 -46.34
CA MET A 423 -26.17 32.25 -47.19
C MET A 423 -25.84 33.57 -47.91
N LYS A 424 -25.17 34.49 -47.22
CA LYS A 424 -24.74 35.77 -47.78
C LYS A 424 -23.75 35.58 -48.93
N HIS A 425 -22.76 34.70 -48.76
CA HIS A 425 -21.82 34.38 -49.83
C HIS A 425 -22.52 33.83 -51.10
N LEU A 426 -23.59 33.05 -50.92
CA LEU A 426 -24.39 32.53 -52.02
C LEU A 426 -25.13 33.67 -52.75
N PHE A 427 -25.74 34.59 -52.01
CA PHE A 427 -26.43 35.74 -52.57
C PHE A 427 -25.52 36.76 -53.26
N ASP A 428 -24.34 37.02 -52.70
CA ASP A 428 -23.35 37.92 -53.32
C ASP A 428 -22.85 37.36 -54.67
N THR A 429 -22.87 36.03 -54.84
CA THR A 429 -22.42 35.35 -56.05
C THR A 429 -23.50 35.30 -57.13
N ASN A 430 -24.79 35.28 -56.75
CA ASN A 430 -25.91 35.17 -57.68
C ASN A 430 -27.14 35.96 -57.17
N PRO A 431 -27.25 37.26 -57.51
CA PRO A 431 -28.31 38.15 -57.01
C PRO A 431 -29.73 37.75 -57.39
N ASP A 432 -29.92 37.05 -58.52
CA ASP A 432 -31.23 36.61 -59.01
C ASP A 432 -31.84 35.53 -58.09
N LEU A 433 -31.02 34.81 -57.32
CA LEU A 433 -31.47 33.83 -56.33
C LEU A 433 -32.29 34.48 -55.20
N VAL A 434 -32.00 35.74 -54.85
CA VAL A 434 -32.70 36.44 -53.76
C VAL A 434 -34.20 36.57 -54.08
N GLU A 435 -34.54 36.80 -55.34
CA GLU A 435 -35.92 36.98 -55.79
C GLU A 435 -36.67 35.64 -55.81
N SER A 436 -36.03 34.59 -56.35
CA SER A 436 -36.60 33.22 -56.36
C SER A 436 -36.84 32.66 -54.95
N LEU A 437 -35.86 32.82 -54.05
CA LEU A 437 -35.93 32.36 -52.66
C LEU A 437 -36.93 33.18 -51.84
N GLY A 438 -36.97 34.50 -52.06
CA GLY A 438 -37.96 35.38 -51.45
C GLY A 438 -39.40 34.98 -51.81
N GLN A 439 -39.63 34.53 -53.05
CA GLN A 439 -40.93 34.04 -53.50
C GLN A 439 -41.32 32.71 -52.83
N THR A 440 -40.42 31.73 -52.77
CA THR A 440 -40.66 30.44 -52.09
C THR A 440 -40.96 30.62 -50.59
N ILE A 441 -40.26 31.53 -49.91
CA ILE A 441 -40.52 31.85 -48.49
C ILE A 441 -41.89 32.54 -48.32
N ALA A 442 -42.26 33.44 -49.23
CA ALA A 442 -43.56 34.12 -49.20
C ALA A 442 -44.74 33.16 -49.42
N GLU A 443 -44.59 32.21 -50.35
CA GLU A 443 -45.59 31.17 -50.65
C GLU A 443 -45.79 30.22 -49.46
N ARG A 444 -44.71 29.78 -48.79
CA ARG A 444 -44.80 28.96 -47.57
C ARG A 444 -45.44 29.72 -46.41
N ARG A 445 -45.13 31.01 -46.25
CA ARG A 445 -45.75 31.87 -45.22
C ARG A 445 -47.25 32.04 -45.44
N ALA A 446 -47.70 32.12 -46.69
CA ALA A 446 -49.11 32.16 -47.03
C ALA A 446 -49.82 30.84 -46.68
N GLY A 447 -49.17 29.69 -46.95
CA GLY A 447 -49.70 28.36 -46.59
C GLY A 447 -49.83 28.11 -45.08
N LEU A 448 -48.86 28.55 -44.27
CA LEU A 448 -48.91 28.42 -42.80
C LEU A 448 -49.95 29.35 -42.15
N ARG A 449 -50.25 30.51 -42.76
CA ARG A 449 -51.29 31.45 -42.27
C ARG A 449 -52.71 30.89 -42.39
N VAL A 450 -52.96 29.91 -43.25
CA VAL A 450 -54.30 29.31 -43.42
C VAL A 450 -54.68 28.41 -42.22
N ASN A 451 -53.70 27.87 -41.48
CA ASN A 451 -53.95 26.96 -40.36
C ASN A 451 -53.74 27.58 -38.95
N ALA A 452 -53.15 28.77 -38.85
CA ALA A 452 -52.95 29.48 -37.60
C ALA A 452 -53.86 30.72 -37.51
N ALA A 453 -55.08 30.53 -36.99
CA ALA A 453 -55.88 31.67 -36.56
C ALA A 453 -55.19 32.36 -35.37
N VAL A 454 -55.01 33.69 -35.50
CA VAL A 454 -54.65 34.69 -34.47
C VAL A 454 -53.13 34.99 -34.30
N VAL A 455 -52.64 36.00 -35.06
CA VAL A 455 -51.73 37.08 -34.61
C VAL A 455 -52.09 38.36 -35.40
N PRO A 456 -52.15 39.58 -34.80
CA PRO A 456 -52.65 40.78 -35.46
C PRO A 456 -51.60 41.48 -36.34
N ASN A 457 -52.10 41.99 -37.46
CA ASN A 457 -51.66 43.15 -38.24
C ASN A 457 -50.15 43.42 -38.40
N GLN A 458 -49.57 42.86 -39.47
CA GLN A 458 -48.65 43.61 -40.34
C GLN A 458 -49.02 43.35 -41.80
N GLU A 459 -49.55 44.39 -42.44
CA GLU A 459 -49.73 44.51 -43.88
C GLU A 459 -48.34 44.59 -44.52
N ASN A 460 -47.87 43.50 -45.13
CA ASN A 460 -46.86 43.54 -46.17
C ASN A 460 -46.94 42.22 -46.96
N GLY A 461 -47.38 42.31 -48.22
CA GLY A 461 -47.37 41.19 -49.16
C GLY A 461 -45.95 40.76 -49.52
N SER A 462 -45.83 39.82 -50.47
CA SER A 462 -44.56 39.28 -50.99
C SER A 462 -43.49 40.35 -51.30
N ALA A 463 -43.91 41.54 -51.74
CA ALA A 463 -43.03 42.68 -52.00
C ALA A 463 -42.30 43.24 -50.75
N GLY A 464 -42.95 43.23 -49.57
CA GLY A 464 -42.35 43.74 -48.33
C GLY A 464 -41.33 42.79 -47.72
N LEU A 465 -41.52 41.47 -47.89
CA LEU A 465 -40.57 40.45 -47.45
C LEU A 465 -39.27 40.53 -48.25
N LEU A 466 -39.36 40.66 -49.57
CA LEU A 466 -38.19 40.81 -50.44
C LEU A 466 -37.36 42.05 -50.07
N ALA A 467 -38.03 43.17 -49.76
CA ALA A 467 -37.36 44.39 -49.32
C ALA A 467 -36.66 44.22 -47.96
N SER A 468 -37.25 43.45 -47.03
CA SER A 468 -36.61 43.11 -45.75
C SER A 468 -35.41 42.19 -45.93
N ILE A 469 -35.48 41.19 -46.81
CA ILE A 469 -34.36 40.28 -47.13
C ILE A 469 -33.20 41.06 -47.74
N LYS A 470 -33.45 41.89 -48.78
CA LYS A 470 -32.40 42.73 -49.42
C LYS A 470 -31.74 43.67 -48.40
N ARG A 471 -32.53 44.26 -47.49
CA ARG A 471 -32.03 45.13 -46.41
C ARG A 471 -31.17 44.37 -45.39
N PHE A 472 -31.60 43.19 -44.96
CA PHE A 472 -30.91 42.40 -43.94
C PHE A 472 -29.56 41.88 -44.43
N PHE A 473 -29.52 41.33 -45.65
CA PHE A 473 -28.28 40.84 -46.27
C PHE A 473 -27.39 41.94 -46.87
N LYS A 474 -27.85 43.20 -46.89
CA LYS A 474 -27.17 44.38 -47.49
C LYS A 474 -26.89 44.21 -48.99
N ILE A 475 -27.83 43.62 -49.71
CA ILE A 475 -27.77 43.39 -51.17
C ILE A 475 -28.38 44.61 -51.87
N LYS A 476 -27.73 45.10 -52.93
CA LYS A 476 -28.16 46.31 -53.67
C LYS A 476 -29.35 46.07 -54.59
#